data_AF-A0A8S3ZVX3-F1
#
_entry.id   AF-A0A8S3ZVX3-F1
#
_cell.length_a   1.000
_cell.length_b   1.000
_cell.length_c   1.000
_cell.angle_alpha   90.00
_cell.angle_beta   90.00
_cell.angle_gamma   90.00
#
_symmetry.space_group_name_H-M   'P 1'
#
loop_
_entity.id
_entity.type
_entity.pdbx_description
1 polymer ?
#
loop_
_entity_poly.entity_id
_entity_poly.type
_entity_poly.pdbx_seq_one_letter_code
_entity_poly.pdbx_strand_id
1 'polypeptide(L)'
;CFSSARLVFLHVFKQHLPKTTESSCQWTSCEKLVRKRWSLVSHMQDHHCSEPAMRAAFQRRLASAQQQSNVSTPAPHQPMIYPPDAAMQAIRRFSIKQPYAEFAEQREGPVSKHIRLTAALILRNICHFSSVGRRLVKRHEQDLSYNMMSAVEASTALSHCLWEIMQCCEQSSGPLKI
;
A
#
# COMPACT_ATOMS: atom_id res chain seq x y z
N CYS A 1 -15.00 -22.90 -30.57
CA CYS A 1 -14.50 -21.62 -30.03
C CYS A 1 -15.13 -21.38 -28.66
N PHE A 2 -14.37 -20.80 -27.72
CA PHE A 2 -14.89 -20.47 -26.39
C PHE A 2 -15.64 -19.13 -26.43
N SER A 3 -16.79 -19.04 -25.76
CA SER A 3 -17.64 -17.84 -25.77
C SER A 3 -17.24 -16.79 -24.72
N SER A 4 -16.43 -17.16 -23.73
CA SER A 4 -16.00 -16.26 -22.66
C SER A 4 -14.60 -16.57 -22.14
N ALA A 5 -13.98 -15.58 -21.52
CA ALA A 5 -12.66 -15.69 -20.89
C ALA A 5 -12.64 -16.79 -19.83
N ARG A 6 -13.76 -16.93 -19.10
CA ARG A 6 -13.94 -17.96 -18.08
C ARG A 6 -13.92 -19.37 -18.66
N LEU A 7 -14.53 -19.60 -19.83
CA LEU A 7 -14.51 -20.91 -20.48
C LEU A 7 -13.12 -21.27 -21.00
N VAL A 8 -12.37 -20.28 -21.52
CA VAL A 8 -10.96 -20.46 -21.89
C VAL A 8 -10.14 -20.86 -20.66
N PHE A 9 -10.30 -20.14 -19.54
CA PHE A 9 -9.61 -20.45 -18.30
C PHE A 9 -9.90 -21.88 -17.81
N LEU A 10 -11.16 -22.30 -17.81
CA LEU A 10 -11.54 -23.65 -17.39
C LEU A 10 -10.91 -24.74 -18.27
N HIS A 11 -10.85 -24.51 -19.59
CA HIS A 11 -10.18 -25.41 -20.51
C HIS A 11 -8.67 -25.47 -20.22
N VAL A 12 -8.01 -24.32 -20.10
CA VAL A 12 -6.57 -24.20 -19.82
C VAL A 12 -6.22 -24.86 -18.49
N PHE A 13 -7.01 -24.61 -17.46
CA PHE A 13 -6.85 -25.21 -16.15
C PHE A 13 -6.92 -26.74 -16.17
N LYS A 14 -7.82 -27.32 -16.98
CA LYS A 14 -8.01 -28.77 -17.07
C LYS A 14 -7.01 -29.46 -17.99
N GLN A 15 -6.65 -28.83 -19.11
CA GLN A 15 -5.92 -29.49 -20.21
C GLN A 15 -4.45 -29.10 -20.27
N HIS A 16 -4.09 -27.88 -19.88
CA HIS A 16 -2.77 -27.30 -20.13
C HIS A 16 -1.96 -27.01 -18.86
N LEU A 17 -2.61 -27.02 -17.70
CA LEU A 17 -1.97 -26.79 -16.42
C LEU A 17 -1.45 -28.12 -15.85
N PRO A 18 -0.11 -28.32 -15.77
CA PRO A 18 0.45 -29.58 -15.33
C PRO A 18 0.07 -29.88 -13.88
N LYS A 19 -0.08 -31.16 -13.56
CA LYS A 19 -0.38 -31.64 -12.20
C LYS A 19 0.86 -31.60 -11.28
N THR A 20 2.01 -31.17 -11.77
CA THR A 20 3.26 -31.04 -11.01
C THR A 20 3.15 -29.93 -9.97
N THR A 21 3.95 -30.03 -8.91
CA THR A 21 4.01 -29.06 -7.82
C THR A 21 4.48 -27.68 -8.29
N GLU A 22 5.43 -27.67 -9.23
CA GLU A 22 6.02 -26.46 -9.79
C GLU A 22 6.16 -26.59 -11.32
N SER A 23 5.87 -25.52 -12.04
CA SER A 23 5.99 -25.45 -13.50
C SER A 23 6.00 -24.01 -13.99
N SER A 24 6.48 -23.79 -15.20
CA SER A 24 6.45 -22.49 -15.87
C SER A 24 5.28 -22.36 -16.83
N CYS A 25 4.88 -21.12 -17.11
CA CYS A 25 3.84 -20.80 -18.07
C CYS A 25 4.20 -21.29 -19.48
N GLN A 26 3.28 -22.00 -20.14
CA GLN A 26 3.48 -22.50 -21.51
C GLN A 26 2.83 -21.63 -22.60
N TRP A 27 2.25 -20.49 -22.22
CA TRP A 27 1.66 -19.56 -23.18
C TRP A 27 2.72 -18.92 -24.07
N THR A 28 2.40 -18.68 -25.35
CA THR A 28 3.31 -18.08 -26.32
C THR A 28 3.74 -16.68 -25.86
N SER A 29 5.05 -16.41 -25.91
CA SER A 29 5.64 -15.12 -25.50
C SER A 29 5.37 -14.72 -24.04
N CYS A 30 5.19 -15.71 -23.15
CA CYS A 30 5.10 -15.48 -21.72
C CYS A 30 6.40 -15.90 -21.00
N GLU A 31 6.66 -15.24 -19.87
CA GLU A 31 7.84 -15.46 -19.04
C GLU A 31 7.88 -16.89 -18.47
N LYS A 32 9.00 -17.59 -18.69
CA LYS A 32 9.25 -18.96 -18.24
C LYS A 32 9.70 -19.07 -16.77
N LEU A 33 9.20 -18.19 -15.92
CA LEU A 33 9.46 -18.26 -14.48
C LEU A 33 8.70 -19.43 -13.85
N VAL A 34 9.42 -20.28 -13.11
CA VAL A 34 8.87 -21.45 -12.42
C VAL A 34 8.02 -20.98 -11.25
N ARG A 35 6.76 -21.40 -11.22
CA ARG A 35 5.77 -20.99 -10.22
C ARG A 35 5.17 -22.22 -9.56
N LYS A 36 4.82 -22.08 -8.27
CA LYS A 36 3.98 -23.06 -7.58
C LYS A 36 2.61 -23.13 -8.25
N ARG A 37 1.97 -24.30 -8.22
CA ARG A 37 0.71 -24.59 -8.93
C ARG A 37 -0.35 -23.48 -8.81
N TRP A 38 -0.71 -23.05 -7.61
CA TRP A 38 -1.73 -22.01 -7.42
C TRP A 38 -1.30 -20.63 -7.91
N SER A 39 -0.02 -20.29 -7.79
CA SER A 39 0.53 -19.06 -8.38
C SER A 39 0.47 -19.09 -9.91
N LEU A 40 0.73 -20.25 -10.54
CA LEU A 40 0.57 -20.42 -11.97
C LEU A 40 -0.90 -20.28 -12.40
N VAL A 41 -1.83 -20.82 -11.61
CA VAL A 41 -3.27 -20.68 -11.86
C VAL A 41 -3.71 -19.21 -11.83
N SER A 42 -3.32 -18.45 -10.80
CA SER A 42 -3.62 -17.01 -10.73
C SER A 42 -2.99 -16.23 -11.89
N HIS A 43 -1.72 -16.50 -12.19
CA HIS A 43 -1.04 -15.88 -13.33
C HIS A 43 -1.76 -16.14 -14.67
N MET A 44 -2.25 -17.38 -14.89
CA MET A 44 -3.05 -17.71 -16.08
C MET A 44 -4.37 -16.95 -16.13
N GLN A 45 -5.04 -16.80 -14.99
CA GLN A 45 -6.29 -16.06 -14.88
C GLN A 45 -6.10 -14.58 -15.22
N ASP A 46 -5.06 -13.95 -14.66
CA ASP A 46 -4.88 -12.50 -14.75
C ASP A 46 -4.27 -12.05 -16.08
N HIS A 47 -3.26 -12.78 -16.57
CA HIS A 47 -2.47 -12.35 -17.74
C HIS A 47 -2.95 -12.92 -19.07
N HIS A 48 -3.66 -14.05 -19.07
CA HIS A 48 -4.02 -14.75 -20.32
C HIS A 48 -5.52 -14.95 -20.48
N CYS A 49 -6.22 -15.22 -19.38
CA CYS A 49 -7.65 -15.50 -19.40
C CYS A 49 -8.49 -14.37 -18.79
N SER A 50 -8.00 -13.12 -18.85
CA SER A 50 -8.75 -11.93 -18.47
C SER A 50 -9.46 -11.32 -19.69
N GLU A 51 -10.55 -10.57 -19.47
CA GLU A 51 -11.27 -9.89 -20.55
C GLU A 51 -10.37 -8.98 -21.41
N PRO A 52 -9.48 -8.15 -20.83
CA PRO A 52 -8.57 -7.32 -21.60
C PRO A 52 -7.62 -8.16 -22.48
N ALA A 53 -7.10 -9.27 -21.94
CA ALA A 53 -6.20 -10.16 -22.67
C ALA A 53 -6.90 -10.81 -23.89
N MET A 54 -8.15 -11.23 -23.73
CA MET A 54 -8.94 -11.77 -24.85
C MET A 54 -9.25 -10.71 -25.91
N ARG A 55 -9.64 -9.49 -25.50
CA ARG A 55 -9.90 -8.39 -26.44
C ARG A 55 -8.63 -8.05 -27.24
N ALA A 56 -7.48 -7.95 -26.58
CA ALA A 56 -6.19 -7.71 -27.24
C ALA A 56 -5.78 -8.85 -28.20
N ALA A 57 -6.07 -10.11 -27.84
CA ALA A 57 -5.83 -11.26 -28.72
C ALA A 57 -6.76 -11.23 -29.96
N PHE A 58 -8.02 -10.83 -29.79
CA PHE A 58 -8.97 -10.67 -30.89
C PHE A 58 -8.56 -9.53 -31.83
N GLN A 59 -8.18 -8.37 -31.30
CA GLN A 59 -7.69 -7.23 -32.08
C GLN A 59 -6.43 -7.58 -32.89
N ARG A 60 -5.48 -8.31 -32.30
CA ARG A 60 -4.29 -8.79 -33.04
C ARG A 60 -4.66 -9.68 -34.22
N ARG A 61 -5.65 -10.57 -34.06
CA ARG A 61 -6.12 -11.45 -35.14
C ARG A 61 -6.80 -10.66 -36.27
N LEU A 62 -7.60 -9.65 -35.91
CA LEU A 62 -8.23 -8.75 -36.89
C LEU A 62 -7.19 -7.94 -37.68
N ALA A 63 -6.19 -7.37 -36.98
CA ALA A 63 -5.11 -6.63 -37.63
C ALA A 63 -4.29 -7.52 -38.57
N SER A 64 -4.02 -8.78 -38.18
CA SER A 64 -3.33 -9.75 -39.05
C SER A 64 -4.18 -10.22 -40.24
N ALA A 65 -5.51 -10.13 -40.17
CA ALA A 65 -6.39 -10.53 -41.27
C ALA A 65 -6.50 -9.46 -42.37
N GLN A 66 -6.17 -8.19 -42.08
CA GLN A 66 -6.16 -7.11 -43.06
C GLN A 66 -4.81 -6.92 -43.80
N GLN A 67 -3.76 -7.63 -43.41
CA GLN A 67 -2.45 -7.59 -44.09
C GLN A 67 -2.16 -8.90 -44.82
N GLN A 68 -2.65 -9.02 -46.05
CA GLN A 68 -2.00 -9.87 -47.05
C GLN A 68 -0.68 -9.19 -47.47
N SER A 69 0.41 -9.96 -47.47
CA SER A 69 1.78 -9.59 -47.85
C SER A 69 2.42 -8.44 -47.07
N ASN A 70 3.07 -8.76 -45.95
CA ASN A 70 4.51 -8.49 -45.80
C ASN A 70 5.04 -9.19 -44.55
N VAL A 71 6.09 -9.99 -44.75
CA VAL A 71 6.88 -10.61 -43.70
C VAL A 71 7.43 -9.50 -42.81
N SER A 72 6.78 -9.28 -41.67
CA SER A 72 7.27 -8.38 -40.63
C SER A 72 7.98 -9.25 -39.60
N THR A 73 9.31 -9.16 -39.61
CA THR A 73 10.18 -9.71 -38.58
C THR A 73 9.68 -9.32 -37.18
N PRO A 74 9.77 -10.21 -36.18
CA PRO A 74 9.36 -9.87 -34.81
C PRO A 74 10.20 -8.67 -34.35
N ALA A 75 9.51 -7.59 -33.99
CA ALA A 75 10.15 -6.39 -33.45
C ALA A 75 11.12 -6.80 -32.33
N PRO A 76 12.35 -6.26 -32.32
CA PRO A 76 13.34 -6.63 -31.32
C PRO A 76 12.77 -6.34 -29.94
N HIS A 77 12.88 -7.34 -29.07
CA HIS A 77 12.54 -7.22 -27.66
C HIS A 77 13.31 -6.02 -27.12
N GLN A 78 12.62 -4.89 -26.95
CA GLN A 78 13.17 -3.77 -26.20
C GLN A 78 13.54 -4.35 -24.84
N PRO A 79 14.81 -4.27 -24.41
CA PRO A 79 15.16 -4.69 -23.06
C PRO A 79 14.22 -3.95 -22.13
N MET A 80 13.50 -4.70 -21.30
CA MET A 80 12.54 -4.14 -20.36
C MET A 80 13.34 -3.34 -19.34
N ILE A 81 13.62 -2.08 -19.65
CA ILE A 81 14.26 -1.13 -18.76
C ILE A 81 13.18 -0.77 -17.77
N TYR A 82 13.11 -1.58 -16.72
CA TYR A 82 12.31 -1.26 -15.58
C TYR A 82 12.81 0.07 -15.02
N PRO A 83 11.93 1.07 -14.79
CA PRO A 83 12.33 2.25 -14.05
C PRO A 83 12.92 1.79 -12.71
N PRO A 84 13.89 2.51 -12.13
CA PRO A 84 14.56 2.09 -10.90
C PRO A 84 13.59 1.84 -9.73
N ASP A 85 12.41 2.47 -9.75
CA ASP A 85 11.33 2.29 -8.78
C ASP A 85 10.40 1.09 -9.09
N ALA A 86 10.59 0.35 -10.18
CA ALA A 86 9.71 -0.76 -10.57
C ALA A 86 9.69 -1.89 -9.52
N ALA A 87 10.84 -2.22 -8.96
CA ALA A 87 10.95 -3.21 -7.88
C ALA A 87 10.18 -2.74 -6.64
N MET A 88 10.37 -1.48 -6.23
CA MET A 88 9.65 -0.89 -5.09
C MET A 88 8.14 -0.78 -5.37
N GLN A 89 7.72 -0.46 -6.59
CA GLN A 89 6.31 -0.46 -6.99
C GLN A 89 5.70 -1.87 -6.94
N ALA A 90 6.42 -2.89 -7.40
CA ALA A 90 5.98 -4.28 -7.28
C ALA A 90 5.87 -4.70 -5.81
N ILE A 91 6.88 -4.39 -4.98
CA ILE A 91 6.86 -4.67 -3.54
C ILE A 91 5.65 -3.99 -2.86
N ARG A 92 5.36 -2.73 -3.16
CA ARG A 92 4.19 -2.01 -2.62
C ARG A 92 2.85 -2.65 -3.03
N ARG A 93 2.75 -3.18 -4.26
CA ARG A 93 1.54 -3.84 -4.77
C ARG A 93 1.31 -5.23 -4.16
N PHE A 94 2.36 -5.96 -3.84
CA PHE A 94 2.28 -7.35 -3.36
C PHE A 94 2.54 -7.53 -1.85
N SER A 95 2.97 -6.48 -1.14
CA SER A 95 3.12 -6.53 0.32
C SER A 95 1.75 -6.41 1.00
N ILE A 96 1.08 -7.54 1.20
CA ILE A 96 -0.20 -7.65 1.92
C ILE A 96 -0.02 -7.38 3.44
N LYS A 97 1.22 -7.37 3.95
CA LYS A 97 1.55 -6.90 5.30
C LYS A 97 2.83 -6.09 5.24
N GLN A 98 2.77 -4.81 5.60
CA GLN A 98 4.00 -4.11 5.97
C GLN A 98 4.65 -4.90 7.12
N PRO A 99 5.95 -5.24 7.04
CA PRO A 99 6.70 -5.56 8.24
C PRO A 99 6.51 -4.35 9.15
N TYR A 100 6.02 -4.53 10.37
CA TYR A 100 5.63 -3.45 11.29
C TYR A 100 4.26 -2.79 11.03
N ALA A 101 3.20 -3.56 10.79
CA ALA A 101 1.83 -3.04 10.73
C ALA A 101 1.36 -2.35 12.03
N GLU A 102 2.00 -2.64 13.17
CA GLU A 102 1.80 -1.95 14.45
C GLU A 102 2.41 -0.54 14.49
N PHE A 103 3.39 -0.25 13.62
CA PHE A 103 3.98 1.07 13.41
C PHE A 103 3.48 1.74 12.13
N ALA A 104 2.75 1.00 11.28
CA ALA A 104 2.04 1.58 10.16
C ALA A 104 0.92 2.44 10.74
N GLU A 105 1.07 3.76 10.65
CA GLU A 105 0.07 4.78 10.97
C GLU A 105 -1.34 4.22 10.81
N GLN A 106 -2.13 4.21 11.90
CA GLN A 106 -3.56 3.95 11.78
C GLN A 106 -4.08 4.88 10.68
N ARG A 107 -4.62 4.30 9.60
CA ARG A 107 -5.21 5.08 8.51
C ARG A 107 -6.50 5.73 9.01
N GLU A 108 -6.35 6.82 9.76
CA GLU A 108 -7.43 7.64 10.23
C GLU A 108 -8.11 8.30 9.04
N GLY A 109 -9.44 8.20 9.00
CA GLY A 109 -10.24 8.94 8.04
C GLY A 109 -10.10 10.45 8.25
N PRO A 110 -10.43 11.27 7.23
CA PRO A 110 -10.28 12.73 7.29
C PRO A 110 -11.02 13.37 8.46
N VAL A 111 -12.17 12.82 8.86
CA VAL A 111 -12.96 13.29 10.00
C VAL A 111 -12.21 13.08 11.32
N SER A 112 -11.64 11.89 11.54
CA SER A 112 -10.88 11.57 12.75
C SER A 112 -9.64 12.46 12.88
N LYS A 113 -8.94 12.72 11.77
CA LYS A 113 -7.79 13.63 11.73
C LYS A 113 -8.16 15.04 12.20
N HIS A 114 -9.26 15.59 11.68
CA HIS A 114 -9.72 16.93 12.05
C HIS A 114 -10.14 17.00 13.54
N ILE A 115 -10.84 15.99 14.04
CA ILE A 115 -11.22 15.92 15.46
C ILE A 115 -9.97 15.92 16.34
N ARG A 116 -8.98 15.09 16.01
CA ARG A 116 -7.71 14.99 16.75
C ARG A 116 -6.94 16.30 16.75
N LEU A 117 -6.80 16.94 15.60
CA LEU A 117 -6.13 18.25 15.49
C LEU A 117 -6.86 19.31 16.32
N THR A 118 -8.20 19.36 16.21
CA THR A 118 -9.03 20.30 16.98
C THR A 118 -8.85 20.10 18.48
N ALA A 119 -8.92 18.83 18.95
CA ALA A 119 -8.70 18.49 20.35
C ALA A 119 -7.29 18.91 20.82
N ALA A 120 -6.25 18.66 20.02
CA ALA A 120 -4.88 19.05 20.35
C ALA A 120 -4.72 20.58 20.47
N LEU A 121 -5.37 21.35 19.61
CA LEU A 121 -5.35 22.82 19.69
C LEU A 121 -6.09 23.35 20.92
N ILE A 122 -7.23 22.74 21.29
CA ILE A 122 -7.93 23.07 22.54
C ILE A 122 -7.04 22.78 23.75
N LEU A 123 -6.41 21.61 23.79
CA LEU A 123 -5.47 21.24 24.85
C LEU A 123 -4.28 22.23 24.91
N ARG A 124 -3.78 22.69 23.77
CA ARG A 124 -2.72 23.72 23.70
C ARG A 124 -3.17 25.01 24.37
N ASN A 125 -4.37 25.49 24.06
CA ASN A 125 -4.92 26.69 24.68
C ASN A 125 -5.07 26.51 26.20
N ILE A 126 -5.58 25.37 26.65
CA ILE A 126 -5.69 25.05 28.09
C ILE A 126 -4.32 25.06 28.76
N CYS A 127 -3.32 24.41 28.16
CA CYS A 127 -1.97 24.34 28.72
C CYS A 127 -1.28 25.70 28.76
N HIS A 128 -1.50 26.54 27.74
CA HIS A 128 -0.91 27.88 27.69
C HIS A 128 -1.50 28.82 28.76
N PHE A 129 -2.83 28.85 28.91
CA PHE A 129 -3.49 29.84 29.77
C PHE A 129 -3.84 29.36 31.18
N SER A 130 -3.87 28.05 31.46
CA SER A 130 -4.36 27.53 32.75
C SER A 130 -3.36 26.62 33.46
N SER A 131 -2.88 27.06 34.63
CA SER A 131 -2.00 26.27 35.50
C SER A 131 -2.69 25.04 36.09
N VAL A 132 -3.98 25.16 36.45
CA VAL A 132 -4.82 24.03 36.87
C VAL A 132 -5.00 23.06 35.70
N GLY A 133 -5.24 23.58 34.49
CA GLY A 133 -5.35 22.80 33.28
C GLY A 133 -4.11 21.97 33.00
N ARG A 134 -2.91 22.56 33.09
CA ARG A 134 -1.63 21.83 32.96
C ARG A 134 -1.53 20.66 33.93
N ARG A 135 -1.92 20.83 35.20
CA ARG A 135 -1.90 19.75 36.20
C ARG A 135 -2.88 18.62 35.88
N LEU A 136 -4.04 18.92 35.30
CA LEU A 136 -5.00 17.90 34.87
C LEU A 136 -4.49 17.13 33.66
N VAL A 137 -3.97 17.84 32.66
CA VAL A 137 -3.44 17.26 31.42
C VAL A 137 -2.19 16.41 31.68
N LYS A 138 -1.36 16.79 32.67
CA LYS A 138 -0.16 16.02 33.08
C LYS A 138 -0.44 14.55 33.41
N ARG A 139 -1.64 14.21 33.89
CA ARG A 139 -2.00 12.81 34.17
C ARG A 139 -2.03 11.93 32.91
N HIS A 140 -2.18 12.55 31.75
CA HIS A 140 -2.24 11.91 30.43
C HIS A 140 -0.97 12.14 29.60
N GLU A 141 0.14 12.52 30.25
CA GLU A 141 1.41 12.83 29.58
C GLU A 141 1.94 11.66 28.72
N GLN A 142 1.79 10.41 29.19
CA GLN A 142 2.20 9.23 28.44
C GLN A 142 1.41 9.08 27.14
N ASP A 143 0.10 9.22 27.20
CA ASP A 143 -0.77 9.14 26.02
C ASP A 143 -0.45 10.28 25.05
N LEU A 144 -0.26 11.50 25.54
CA LEU A 144 0.09 12.66 24.71
C LEU A 144 1.45 12.47 24.04
N SER A 145 2.43 11.92 24.75
CA SER A 145 3.76 11.64 24.20
C SER A 145 3.71 10.55 23.13
N TYR A 146 2.98 9.46 23.38
CA TYR A 146 2.75 8.41 22.39
C TYR A 146 2.12 8.97 21.11
N ASN A 147 1.07 9.79 21.25
CA ASN A 147 0.39 10.41 20.13
C ASN A 147 1.26 11.47 19.42
N MET A 148 2.08 12.23 20.14
CA MET A 148 3.05 13.17 19.57
C MET A 148 4.07 12.44 18.70
N MET A 149 4.59 11.29 19.16
CA MET A 149 5.58 10.48 18.43
C MET A 149 5.00 9.79 17.19
N SER A 150 3.68 9.57 17.14
CA SER A 150 3.01 8.88 16.02
C SER A 150 2.87 9.69 14.71
N ALA A 151 3.73 10.71 14.49
CA ALA A 151 3.86 11.50 13.26
C ALA A 151 2.57 12.14 12.69
N VAL A 152 1.60 12.46 13.55
CA VAL A 152 0.30 13.01 13.13
C VAL A 152 0.37 14.53 12.93
N GLU A 153 -0.51 15.12 12.12
CA GLU A 153 -0.67 16.58 11.96
C GLU A 153 -0.79 17.35 13.30
N ALA A 154 -1.23 16.67 14.37
CA ALA A 154 -1.34 17.22 15.71
C ALA A 154 -0.02 17.26 16.51
N SER A 155 1.07 16.64 16.05
CA SER A 155 2.32 16.47 16.82
C SER A 155 2.91 17.80 17.29
N THR A 156 2.88 18.85 16.45
CA THR A 156 3.36 20.18 16.83
C THR A 156 2.52 20.80 17.95
N ALA A 157 1.20 20.65 17.91
CA ALA A 157 0.35 21.18 18.98
C ALA A 157 0.57 20.41 20.30
N LEU A 158 0.74 19.09 20.22
CA LEU A 158 1.01 18.24 21.37
C LEU A 158 2.40 18.49 21.97
N SER A 159 3.43 18.75 21.17
CA SER A 159 4.76 19.09 21.67
C SER A 159 4.76 20.38 22.49
N HIS A 160 4.02 21.39 22.04
CA HIS A 160 3.80 22.61 22.82
C HIS A 160 3.07 22.33 24.15
N CYS A 161 2.03 21.47 24.13
CA CYS A 161 1.35 21.07 25.36
C CYS A 161 2.31 20.41 26.37
N LEU A 162 3.11 19.45 25.89
CA LEU A 162 4.07 18.71 26.71
C LEU A 162 5.15 19.64 27.27
N TRP A 163 5.64 20.58 26.48
CA TRP A 163 6.61 21.58 26.94
C TRP A 163 6.04 22.48 28.06
N GLU A 164 4.81 22.97 27.92
CA GLU A 164 4.13 23.76 28.96
C GLU A 164 3.94 22.95 30.26
N ILE A 165 3.59 21.67 30.15
CA ILE A 165 3.46 20.75 31.30
C ILE A 165 4.81 20.57 32.01
N MET A 166 5.89 20.39 31.24
CA MET A 166 7.24 20.21 31.75
C MET A 166 7.72 21.44 32.53
N GLN A 167 7.59 22.63 31.96
CA GLN A 167 8.00 23.88 32.64
C GLN A 167 7.24 24.13 33.95
N CYS A 168 5.97 23.72 34.02
CA CYS A 168 5.20 23.86 35.25
C CYS A 168 5.68 22.91 36.37
N CYS A 169 6.32 21.79 36.02
CA CYS A 169 6.92 20.86 36.98
C CYS A 169 8.14 21.48 37.67
N GLU A 170 8.98 22.20 36.93
CA GLU A 170 10.15 22.88 37.47
C GLU A 170 9.75 23.98 38.47
N GLN A 171 8.67 24.71 38.19
CA GLN A 171 8.16 25.78 39.06
C GLN A 171 7.59 25.28 40.40
N SER A 172 7.08 24.05 40.46
CA SER A 172 6.59 23.45 41.71
C SER A 172 7.72 22.94 42.62
N SER A 173 8.95 22.87 42.11
CA SER A 173 10.12 22.31 42.81
C SER A 173 11.04 23.41 43.37
N GLY A 174 10.70 24.68 43.19
CA GLY A 174 11.42 25.81 43.77
C GLY A 174 11.25 25.85 45.29
N PRO A 175 12.29 26.21 46.06
CA PRO A 175 12.21 26.21 47.52
C PRO A 175 11.11 27.18 47.97
N LEU A 176 10.30 26.73 48.94
CA LEU A 176 9.43 27.61 49.72
C LEU A 176 10.30 28.76 50.24
N LYS A 177 10.11 29.95 49.67
CA LYS A 177 10.58 31.18 50.31
C LYS A 177 9.67 31.41 51.52
N ILE A 178 10.15 30.96 52.68
CA ILE A 178 9.69 31.39 54.01
C ILE A 178 10.13 32.84 54.19
#